data_AF-A0A432FAY1-F1
#
_entry.id   AF-A0A432FAY1-F1
#
_cell.length_a   1.000
_cell.length_b   1.000
_cell.length_c   1.000
_cell.angle_alpha   90.00
_cell.angle_beta   90.00
_cell.angle_gamma   90.00
#
_symmetry.space_group_name_H-M   'P 1'
#
loop_
_entity.id
_entity.type
_entity.pdbx_description
1 polymer ?
#
loop_
_entity_poly.entity_id
_entity_poly.type
_entity_poly.pdbx_seq_one_letter_code
_entity_poly.pdbx_strand_id
1 'polypeptide(L)'
;EFRRMCREYASHWVKVQKEDFMRLGILAKWNSPYLTMDPKYQATEVRELGRIFERGVIYRGKKPVYWCMFCTTAEAEAEVEYGEKKDPSIYVKFKINNPERLDPSLEKENVYAVIWTTTPWTLPANLAITVNPSALYVLVKVNGEVLIVAKELLKQFLEETSLGEGEVLLTVKGEDLVGLEYSHPFNTKEFLKQFLKPQTVENMFKIYPSEFVTLDTGTGLVHTAPGHGNEDYAVGQKFGLEPFAPVDDKGFYTQEVIPPLRGLRVFEQTGRKNKENYRIVRSPANYQVIELLKEKNALVSIKDIKHSYPHCWRCKSPVIFRATPQWFVAMDKPLKD
;
A
#
# COMPACT_ATOMS: atom_id res chain seq x y z
N GLU A 1 23.22 -25.97 6.07
CA GLU A 1 24.38 -25.33 5.43
C GLU A 1 24.38 -23.80 5.54
N PHE A 2 23.40 -23.08 4.98
CA PHE A 2 23.33 -21.61 5.04
C PHE A 2 23.51 -21.01 6.45
N ARG A 3 22.79 -21.50 7.46
CA ARG A 3 22.92 -21.04 8.87
C ARG A 3 24.34 -21.23 9.43
N ARG A 4 25.06 -22.28 9.01
CA ARG A 4 26.47 -22.51 9.40
C ARG A 4 27.35 -21.43 8.81
N MET A 5 27.22 -21.15 7.51
CA MET A 5 27.95 -20.09 6.83
C MET A 5 27.70 -18.71 7.46
N CYS A 6 26.45 -18.40 7.85
CA CYS A 6 26.15 -17.15 8.57
C CYS A 6 26.87 -17.07 9.93
N ARG A 7 26.92 -18.17 10.69
CA ARG A 7 27.65 -18.22 11.98
C ARG A 7 29.15 -18.05 11.79
N GLU A 8 29.73 -18.66 10.76
CA GLU A 8 31.15 -18.49 10.41
C GLU A 8 31.48 -17.06 10.02
N TYR A 9 30.65 -16.46 9.17
CA TYR A 9 30.78 -15.06 8.77
C TYR A 9 30.67 -14.13 9.99
N ALA A 10 29.67 -14.32 10.85
CA ALA A 10 29.52 -13.52 12.06
C ALA A 10 30.72 -13.69 13.02
N SER A 11 31.21 -14.92 13.19
CA SER A 11 32.35 -15.21 14.07
C SER A 11 33.64 -14.56 13.58
N HIS A 12 33.85 -14.52 12.27
CA HIS A 12 34.97 -13.79 11.66
C HIS A 12 34.93 -12.30 12.03
N TRP A 13 33.78 -11.64 11.84
CA TRP A 13 33.64 -10.21 12.14
C TRP A 13 33.69 -9.89 13.64
N VAL A 14 33.18 -10.77 14.51
CA VAL A 14 33.34 -10.64 15.97
C VAL A 14 34.82 -10.59 16.34
N LYS A 15 35.67 -11.41 15.72
CA LYS A 15 37.11 -11.40 15.98
C LYS A 15 37.75 -10.09 15.52
N VAL A 16 37.48 -9.66 14.29
CA VAL A 16 38.04 -8.43 13.71
C VAL A 16 37.64 -7.21 14.55
N GLN A 17 36.34 -7.03 14.84
CA GLN A 17 35.85 -5.89 15.62
C GLN A 17 36.38 -5.90 17.06
N LYS A 18 36.53 -7.08 17.68
CA LYS A 18 37.15 -7.22 19.00
C LYS A 18 38.59 -6.70 18.99
N GLU A 19 39.39 -7.08 18.00
CA GLU A 19 40.79 -6.62 17.87
C GLU A 19 40.86 -5.09 17.70
N ASP A 20 39.99 -4.51 16.89
CA ASP A 20 39.91 -3.07 16.69
C ASP A 20 39.49 -2.32 17.96
N PHE A 21 38.47 -2.79 18.68
CA PHE A 21 38.04 -2.17 19.93
C PHE A 21 39.10 -2.26 21.03
N MET A 22 39.83 -3.37 21.12
CA MET A 22 40.98 -3.49 22.02
C MET A 22 42.08 -2.48 21.66
N ARG A 23 42.35 -2.29 20.36
CA ARG A 23 43.33 -1.31 19.86
C ARG A 23 42.93 0.14 20.17
N LEU A 24 41.63 0.44 20.18
CA LEU A 24 41.09 1.74 20.61
C LEU A 24 41.17 1.96 22.14
N GLY A 25 41.63 0.98 22.92
CA GLY A 25 41.76 1.08 24.37
C GLY A 25 40.47 0.85 25.14
N ILE A 26 39.44 0.26 24.52
CA ILE A 26 38.17 -0.02 25.20
C ILE A 26 38.34 -1.16 26.22
N LEU A 27 37.99 -0.88 27.48
CA LEU A 27 38.01 -1.85 28.57
C LEU A 27 36.70 -2.65 28.60
N ALA A 28 36.77 -3.95 28.28
CA ALA A 28 35.63 -4.87 28.35
C ALA A 28 36.07 -6.32 28.63
N LYS A 29 35.10 -7.20 28.91
CA LYS A 29 35.34 -8.65 29.09
C LYS A 29 35.51 -9.36 27.74
N TRP A 30 36.59 -9.05 27.02
CA TRP A 30 36.82 -9.51 25.65
C TRP A 30 36.93 -11.03 25.48
N ASN A 31 37.27 -11.79 26.53
CA ASN A 31 37.34 -13.26 26.50
C ASN A 31 36.00 -13.94 26.76
N SER A 32 34.97 -13.18 27.15
CA SER A 32 33.62 -13.69 27.38
C SER A 32 32.58 -12.63 26.98
N PRO A 33 32.52 -12.26 25.69
CA PRO A 33 31.47 -11.38 25.21
C PRO A 33 30.12 -12.11 25.19
N TYR A 34 29.02 -11.39 25.40
CA TYR A 34 27.71 -11.96 25.08
C TYR A 34 27.53 -11.96 23.56
N LEU A 35 26.96 -13.03 23.02
CA LEU A 35 26.69 -13.18 21.60
C LEU A 35 25.26 -13.67 21.44
N THR A 36 24.47 -13.01 20.58
CA THR A 36 23.07 -13.42 20.31
C THR A 36 22.97 -14.81 19.67
N MET A 37 24.07 -15.29 19.08
CA MET A 37 24.17 -16.63 18.53
C MET A 37 24.56 -17.71 19.56
N ASP A 38 24.84 -17.35 20.81
CA ASP A 38 25.12 -18.28 21.90
C ASP A 38 23.83 -19.09 22.23
N PRO A 39 23.89 -20.42 22.35
CA PRO A 39 22.74 -21.24 22.72
C PRO A 39 22.02 -20.80 24.01
N LYS A 40 22.76 -20.28 25.01
CA LYS A 40 22.17 -19.77 26.27
C LYS A 40 21.39 -18.48 26.04
N TYR A 41 21.88 -17.61 25.15
CA TYR A 41 21.17 -16.38 24.77
C TYR A 41 19.88 -16.73 24.04
N GLN A 42 19.95 -17.60 23.03
CA GLN A 42 18.79 -18.09 22.27
C GLN A 42 17.76 -18.79 23.17
N ALA A 43 18.21 -19.61 24.13
CA ALA A 43 17.31 -20.23 25.10
C ALA A 43 16.60 -19.20 25.99
N THR A 44 17.27 -18.10 26.34
CA THR A 44 16.66 -17.01 27.11
C THR A 44 15.63 -16.28 26.27
N GLU A 45 15.96 -15.95 25.01
CA GLU A 45 15.04 -15.30 24.06
C GLU A 45 13.74 -16.11 23.87
N VAL A 46 13.84 -17.44 23.73
CA VAL A 46 12.67 -18.32 23.63
C VAL A 46 11.84 -18.33 24.93
N ARG A 47 12.48 -18.30 26.10
CA ARG A 47 11.76 -18.23 27.39
C ARG A 47 11.01 -16.92 27.54
N GLU A 48 11.64 -15.79 27.21
CA GLU A 48 10.96 -14.48 27.27
C GLU A 48 9.82 -14.40 26.26
N LEU A 49 10.00 -14.95 25.04
CA LEU A 49 8.91 -15.06 24.07
C LEU A 49 7.74 -15.89 24.63
N GLY A 50 8.02 -17.00 25.31
CA GLY A 50 7.02 -17.82 25.99
C GLY A 50 6.25 -17.04 27.05
N ARG A 51 6.93 -16.26 27.89
CA ARG A 51 6.27 -15.41 28.90
C ARG A 51 5.36 -14.36 28.26
N ILE A 52 5.82 -13.70 27.20
CA ILE A 52 5.02 -12.70 26.49
C ILE A 52 3.81 -13.35 25.80
N PHE A 53 3.97 -14.58 25.30
CA PHE A 53 2.88 -15.38 24.75
C PHE A 53 1.82 -15.69 25.81
N GLU A 54 2.23 -16.17 26.99
CA GLU A 54 1.34 -16.46 28.12
C GLU A 54 0.55 -15.23 28.58
N ARG A 55 1.17 -14.04 28.49
CA ARG A 55 0.53 -12.75 28.81
C ARG A 55 -0.49 -12.28 27.77
N GLY A 56 -0.70 -13.02 26.69
CA GLY A 56 -1.80 -12.82 25.75
C GLY A 56 -1.65 -11.61 24.81
N VAL A 57 -0.44 -11.06 24.67
CA VAL A 57 -0.15 -9.95 23.74
C VAL A 57 0.44 -10.41 22.40
N ILE A 58 0.80 -11.69 22.29
CA ILE A 58 1.19 -12.28 21.01
C ILE A 58 -0.05 -12.78 20.27
N TYR A 59 -0.23 -12.33 19.03
CA TYR A 59 -1.33 -12.79 18.19
C TYR A 59 -0.89 -12.96 16.74
N ARG A 60 -1.62 -13.82 16.02
CA ARG A 60 -1.44 -13.99 14.59
C ARG A 60 -2.47 -13.13 13.86
N GLY A 61 -2.03 -12.32 12.92
CA GLY A 61 -2.89 -11.46 12.11
C GLY A 61 -2.48 -11.47 10.65
N LYS A 62 -3.40 -11.11 9.75
CA LYS A 62 -3.09 -10.77 8.36
C LYS A 62 -3.24 -9.26 8.22
N LYS A 63 -2.12 -8.54 8.25
CA LYS A 63 -2.06 -7.07 8.19
C LYS A 63 -1.03 -6.65 7.13
N PRO A 64 -1.25 -5.53 6.41
CA PRO A 64 -0.22 -4.92 5.60
C PRO A 64 1.02 -4.59 6.43
N VAL A 65 2.17 -5.07 5.99
CA VAL A 65 3.47 -4.74 6.57
C VAL A 65 4.38 -4.26 5.45
N TYR A 66 5.42 -3.50 5.80
CA TYR A 66 6.52 -3.28 4.87
C TYR A 66 7.10 -4.63 4.48
N TRP A 67 7.24 -4.85 3.18
CA TRP A 67 7.70 -6.10 2.62
C TRP A 67 8.78 -5.82 1.59
N CYS A 68 9.99 -6.31 1.88
CA CYS A 68 11.08 -6.27 0.92
C CYS A 68 11.00 -7.52 0.04
N MET A 69 10.42 -7.40 -1.14
CA MET A 69 10.29 -8.51 -2.09
C MET A 69 11.62 -8.98 -2.73
N PHE A 70 12.72 -8.26 -2.47
CA PHE A 70 14.06 -8.65 -2.86
C PHE A 70 14.77 -9.47 -1.79
N CYS A 71 14.50 -9.16 -0.51
CA CYS A 71 14.95 -9.95 0.64
C CYS A 71 13.94 -11.02 1.06
N THR A 72 12.74 -11.03 0.45
CA THR A 72 11.61 -11.92 0.73
C THR A 72 11.28 -11.98 2.22
N THR A 73 11.16 -10.80 2.85
CA THR A 73 10.91 -10.70 4.28
C THR A 73 10.15 -9.41 4.63
N ALA A 74 9.45 -9.45 5.76
CA ALA A 74 8.78 -8.29 6.32
C ALA A 74 9.82 -7.39 7.02
N GLU A 75 9.56 -6.10 7.04
CA GLU A 75 10.38 -5.11 7.74
C GLU A 75 9.54 -4.35 8.76
N ALA A 76 10.12 -4.11 9.92
CA ALA A 76 9.55 -3.18 10.88
C ALA A 76 9.72 -1.74 10.39
N GLU A 77 8.93 -0.80 10.93
CA GLU A 77 9.05 0.62 10.58
C GLU A 77 10.47 1.18 10.82
N ALA A 78 11.14 0.72 11.89
CA ALA A 78 12.52 1.08 12.19
C ALA A 78 13.56 0.50 11.20
N GLU A 79 13.17 -0.45 10.37
CA GLU A 79 14.00 -1.08 9.34
C GLU A 79 13.77 -0.48 7.94
N VAL A 80 12.96 0.57 7.85
CA VAL A 80 12.68 1.26 6.60
C VAL A 80 13.37 2.62 6.59
N GLU A 81 13.98 2.96 5.47
CA GLU A 81 14.57 4.27 5.22
C GLU A 81 13.85 4.96 4.06
N TYR A 82 13.82 6.28 4.08
CA TYR A 82 13.15 7.05 3.04
C TYR A 82 14.16 7.64 2.06
N GLY A 83 13.89 7.47 0.77
CA GLY A 83 14.74 7.96 -0.32
C GLY A 83 13.93 8.43 -1.51
N GLU A 84 14.49 9.32 -2.32
CA GLU A 84 13.79 9.86 -3.50
C GLU A 84 13.56 8.75 -4.55
N LYS A 85 12.31 8.61 -4.99
CA LYS A 85 11.92 7.70 -6.07
C LYS A 85 11.06 8.44 -7.09
N LYS A 86 11.26 8.09 -8.36
CA LYS A 86 10.43 8.56 -9.47
C LYS A 86 9.31 7.54 -9.72
N ASP A 87 8.06 7.97 -9.66
CA ASP A 87 6.87 7.14 -9.83
C ASP A 87 5.84 7.79 -10.76
N PRO A 88 5.00 6.99 -11.43
CA PRO A 88 3.86 7.53 -12.15
C PRO A 88 2.83 8.08 -11.16
N SER A 89 2.39 9.30 -11.37
CA SER A 89 1.26 9.96 -10.74
C SER A 89 0.09 9.92 -11.72
N ILE A 90 -0.97 9.19 -11.38
CA ILE A 90 -2.11 8.99 -12.28
C ILE A 90 -3.43 9.40 -11.63
N TYR A 91 -4.30 9.96 -12.46
CA TYR A 91 -5.70 10.19 -12.17
C TYR A 91 -6.55 9.15 -12.90
N VAL A 92 -7.44 8.48 -12.18
CA VAL A 92 -8.23 7.35 -12.72
C VAL A 92 -9.70 7.55 -12.38
N LYS A 93 -10.58 7.40 -13.38
CA LYS A 93 -12.03 7.55 -13.20
C LYS A 93 -12.72 6.20 -13.01
N PHE A 94 -13.59 6.13 -12.01
CA PHE A 94 -14.42 4.98 -11.65
C PHE A 94 -15.89 5.34 -11.85
N LYS A 95 -16.60 4.62 -12.71
CA LYS A 95 -17.99 4.97 -13.08
C LYS A 95 -18.92 4.72 -11.89
N ILE A 96 -19.70 5.73 -11.50
CA ILE A 96 -20.75 5.58 -10.49
C ILE A 96 -21.96 4.89 -11.12
N ASN A 97 -22.50 3.89 -10.43
CA ASN A 97 -23.58 3.05 -10.93
C ASN A 97 -24.97 3.59 -10.57
N ASN A 98 -25.06 4.37 -9.48
CA ASN A 98 -26.30 4.92 -8.94
C ASN A 98 -26.21 6.44 -8.66
N PRO A 99 -25.81 7.26 -9.66
CA PRO A 99 -25.63 8.71 -9.47
C PRO A 99 -26.94 9.46 -9.16
N GLU A 100 -28.09 8.91 -9.52
CA GLU A 100 -29.43 9.45 -9.24
C GLU A 100 -29.73 9.60 -7.75
N ARG A 101 -28.99 8.88 -6.88
CA ARG A 101 -29.04 9.06 -5.42
C ARG A 101 -28.55 10.42 -4.96
N LEU A 102 -27.66 11.06 -5.74
CA LEU A 102 -27.20 12.42 -5.45
C LEU A 102 -28.17 13.45 -6.00
N ASP A 103 -28.58 13.27 -7.26
CA ASP A 103 -29.56 14.12 -7.92
C ASP A 103 -30.22 13.34 -9.07
N PRO A 104 -31.57 13.26 -9.16
CA PRO A 104 -32.27 12.54 -10.22
C PRO A 104 -31.89 12.96 -11.65
N SER A 105 -31.43 14.20 -11.87
CA SER A 105 -30.98 14.68 -13.18
C SER A 105 -29.73 13.97 -13.70
N LEU A 106 -28.97 13.31 -12.83
CA LEU A 106 -27.73 12.60 -13.16
C LEU A 106 -27.95 11.18 -13.68
N GLU A 107 -29.18 10.66 -13.67
CA GLU A 107 -29.49 9.27 -14.08
C GLU A 107 -28.98 8.95 -15.50
N LYS A 108 -29.01 9.93 -16.39
CA LYS A 108 -28.58 9.78 -17.80
C LYS A 108 -27.16 10.26 -18.06
N GLU A 109 -26.48 10.79 -17.05
CA GLU A 109 -25.13 11.34 -17.16
C GLU A 109 -24.08 10.26 -16.87
N ASN A 110 -22.91 10.36 -17.51
CA ASN A 110 -21.78 9.51 -17.14
C ASN A 110 -21.02 10.16 -15.97
N VAL A 111 -21.36 9.74 -14.75
CA VAL A 111 -20.74 10.23 -13.52
C VAL A 111 -19.61 9.33 -13.08
N TYR A 112 -18.47 9.92 -12.70
CA TYR A 112 -17.28 9.20 -12.26
C TYR A 112 -16.67 9.75 -10.98
N ALA A 113 -16.32 8.87 -10.04
CA ALA A 113 -15.37 9.18 -8.98
C ALA A 113 -13.96 9.18 -9.54
N VAL A 114 -13.21 10.28 -9.38
CA VAL A 114 -11.82 10.35 -9.84
C VAL A 114 -10.90 10.17 -8.65
N ILE A 115 -10.07 9.12 -8.68
CA ILE A 115 -9.02 8.91 -7.67
C ILE A 115 -7.67 9.38 -8.21
N TRP A 116 -6.74 9.58 -7.27
CA TRP A 116 -5.34 9.81 -7.56
C TRP A 116 -4.48 8.72 -6.90
N THR A 117 -3.43 8.27 -7.57
CA THR A 117 -2.49 7.30 -7.00
C THR A 117 -1.10 7.40 -7.63
N THR A 118 -0.07 7.14 -6.81
CA THR A 118 1.33 6.94 -7.27
C THR A 118 1.71 5.46 -7.41
N THR A 119 0.80 4.55 -7.05
CA THR A 119 1.01 3.10 -7.09
C THR A 119 -0.03 2.41 -7.98
N PRO A 120 0.01 2.58 -9.31
CA PRO A 120 -0.93 1.92 -10.22
C PRO A 120 -1.06 0.42 -9.96
N TRP A 121 0.04 -0.27 -9.63
CA TRP A 121 0.05 -1.70 -9.31
C TRP A 121 -0.88 -2.12 -8.15
N THR A 122 -1.36 -1.21 -7.31
CA THR A 122 -2.34 -1.56 -6.26
C THR A 122 -3.78 -1.53 -6.75
N LEU A 123 -4.07 -0.94 -7.90
CA LEU A 123 -5.43 -0.81 -8.44
C LEU A 123 -6.15 -2.16 -8.65
N PRO A 124 -5.51 -3.24 -9.12
CA PRO A 124 -6.17 -4.55 -9.21
C PRO A 124 -6.66 -5.10 -7.87
N ALA A 125 -6.14 -4.58 -6.75
CA ALA A 125 -6.53 -4.93 -5.39
C ALA A 125 -7.47 -3.90 -4.74
N ASN A 126 -7.94 -2.90 -5.50
CA ASN A 126 -8.92 -1.93 -5.04
C ASN A 126 -10.24 -2.65 -4.69
N LEU A 127 -10.77 -2.39 -3.50
CA LEU A 127 -12.06 -2.91 -3.05
C LEU A 127 -13.05 -1.81 -2.65
N ALA A 128 -12.58 -0.57 -2.47
CA ALA A 128 -13.42 0.55 -2.10
C ALA A 128 -12.83 1.87 -2.60
N ILE A 129 -13.63 2.94 -2.54
CA ILE A 129 -13.14 4.31 -2.58
C ILE A 129 -13.49 4.93 -1.22
N THR A 130 -12.60 5.74 -0.68
CA THR A 130 -12.84 6.45 0.58
C THR A 130 -12.86 7.95 0.38
N VAL A 131 -13.71 8.60 1.18
CA VAL A 131 -13.93 10.05 1.18
C VAL A 131 -13.97 10.57 2.61
N ASN A 132 -13.62 11.84 2.80
CA ASN A 132 -13.81 12.51 4.09
C ASN A 132 -15.29 12.93 4.21
N PRO A 133 -16.06 12.41 5.18
CA PRO A 133 -17.50 12.68 5.27
C PRO A 133 -17.84 14.16 5.52
N SER A 134 -16.93 14.89 6.16
CA SER A 134 -17.13 16.31 6.49
C SER A 134 -16.70 17.27 5.38
N ALA A 135 -15.94 16.78 4.38
CA ALA A 135 -15.48 17.59 3.27
C ALA A 135 -16.58 17.85 2.23
N LEU A 136 -16.41 18.91 1.45
CA LEU A 136 -17.29 19.22 0.31
C LEU A 136 -16.70 18.66 -0.98
N TYR A 137 -17.56 18.05 -1.78
CA TYR A 137 -17.24 17.50 -3.10
C TYR A 137 -18.08 18.18 -4.17
N VAL A 138 -17.52 18.30 -5.36
CA VAL A 138 -18.17 18.93 -6.51
C VAL A 138 -18.29 17.94 -7.64
N LEU A 139 -19.44 17.99 -8.32
CA LEU A 139 -19.68 17.30 -9.58
C LEU A 139 -19.40 18.29 -10.70
N VAL A 140 -18.25 18.14 -11.36
CA VAL A 140 -17.81 19.03 -12.43
C VAL A 140 -18.01 18.37 -13.79
N LYS A 141 -18.76 19.02 -14.68
CA LYS A 141 -18.95 18.58 -16.06
C LYS A 141 -17.80 19.07 -16.92
N VAL A 142 -17.08 18.13 -17.53
CA VAL A 142 -15.93 18.39 -18.40
C VAL A 142 -15.94 17.39 -19.55
N ASN A 143 -15.77 17.86 -20.79
CA ASN A 143 -15.71 17.02 -21.99
C ASN A 143 -16.87 16.00 -22.13
N GLY A 144 -18.07 16.36 -21.66
CA GLY A 144 -19.26 15.51 -21.73
C GLY A 144 -19.37 14.42 -20.64
N GLU A 145 -18.47 14.42 -19.67
CA GLU A 145 -18.52 13.54 -18.49
C GLU A 145 -18.66 14.38 -17.21
N VAL A 146 -19.17 13.77 -16.14
CA VAL A 146 -19.27 14.42 -14.82
C VAL A 146 -18.28 13.76 -13.88
N LEU A 147 -17.36 14.54 -13.33
CA LEU A 147 -16.28 14.07 -12.47
C LEU A 147 -16.51 14.54 -11.04
N ILE A 148 -16.40 13.63 -10.08
CA ILE A 148 -16.48 13.92 -8.64
C ILE A 148 -15.07 14.13 -8.12
N VAL A 149 -14.82 15.30 -7.55
CA VAL A 149 -13.56 15.66 -6.87
C VAL A 149 -13.87 16.53 -5.64
N ALA A 150 -12.96 16.58 -4.67
CA ALA A 150 -13.08 17.48 -3.53
C ALA A 150 -13.03 18.93 -4.01
N LYS A 151 -13.88 19.78 -3.42
CA LYS A 151 -14.04 21.19 -3.81
C LYS A 151 -12.72 21.97 -3.72
N GLU A 152 -11.95 21.71 -2.68
CA GLU A 152 -10.65 22.37 -2.43
C GLU A 152 -9.59 21.99 -3.47
N LEU A 153 -9.68 20.79 -4.02
CA LEU A 153 -8.72 20.23 -4.98
C LEU A 153 -9.14 20.43 -6.44
N LEU A 154 -10.35 20.94 -6.71
CA LEU A 154 -10.87 21.10 -8.08
C LEU A 154 -9.91 21.88 -8.99
N LYS A 155 -9.42 23.04 -8.52
CA LYS A 155 -8.55 23.90 -9.33
C LYS A 155 -7.25 23.19 -9.69
N GLN A 156 -6.57 22.62 -8.69
CA GLN A 156 -5.33 21.85 -8.89
C GLN A 156 -5.57 20.66 -9.81
N PHE A 157 -6.67 19.93 -9.61
CA PHE A 157 -7.05 18.79 -10.46
C PHE A 157 -7.19 19.18 -11.94
N LEU A 158 -7.92 20.26 -12.24
CA LEU A 158 -8.11 20.72 -13.63
C LEU A 158 -6.79 21.18 -14.27
N GLU A 159 -5.94 21.87 -13.51
CA GLU A 159 -4.60 22.30 -13.96
C GLU A 159 -3.68 21.09 -14.21
N GLU A 160 -3.68 20.09 -13.31
CA GLU A 160 -2.83 18.92 -13.43
C GLU A 160 -3.28 17.96 -14.53
N THR A 161 -4.57 17.90 -14.83
CA THR A 161 -5.12 17.01 -15.86
C THR A 161 -5.25 17.68 -17.22
N SER A 162 -5.03 18.99 -17.31
CA SER A 162 -5.17 19.77 -18.54
C SER A 162 -6.54 19.63 -19.20
N LEU A 163 -7.59 19.37 -18.41
CA LEU A 163 -8.95 19.15 -18.92
C LEU A 163 -9.68 20.45 -19.27
N GLY A 164 -9.11 21.61 -18.94
CA GLY A 164 -9.69 22.93 -19.19
C GLY A 164 -10.63 23.40 -18.07
N GLU A 165 -11.51 24.34 -18.41
CA GLU A 165 -12.55 24.81 -17.48
C GLU A 165 -13.70 23.81 -17.39
N GLY A 166 -14.19 23.59 -16.17
CA GLY A 166 -15.31 22.70 -15.91
C GLY A 166 -16.50 23.44 -15.31
N GLU A 167 -17.71 23.01 -15.66
CA GLU A 167 -18.94 23.55 -15.11
C GLU A 167 -19.32 22.77 -13.84
N VAL A 168 -19.42 23.43 -12.69
CA VAL A 168 -19.87 22.77 -11.45
C VAL A 168 -21.39 22.65 -11.49
N LEU A 169 -21.88 21.42 -11.58
CA LEU A 169 -23.31 21.11 -11.60
C LEU A 169 -23.91 21.07 -10.19
N LEU A 170 -23.17 20.46 -9.25
CA LEU A 170 -23.65 20.18 -7.90
C LEU A 170 -22.48 20.21 -6.91
N THR A 171 -22.77 20.64 -5.68
CA THR A 171 -21.87 20.51 -4.53
C THR A 171 -22.57 19.69 -3.46
N VAL A 172 -21.91 18.64 -2.97
CA VAL A 172 -22.42 17.70 -1.95
C VAL A 172 -21.43 17.56 -0.80
N LYS A 173 -21.87 17.04 0.34
CA LYS A 173 -20.95 16.63 1.41
C LYS A 173 -20.41 15.22 1.10
N GLY A 174 -19.24 14.90 1.65
CA GLY A 174 -18.68 13.55 1.53
C GLY A 174 -19.60 12.47 2.09
N GLU A 175 -20.37 12.79 3.15
CA GLU A 175 -21.41 11.92 3.70
C GLU A 175 -22.45 11.51 2.64
N ASP A 176 -22.82 12.41 1.72
CA ASP A 176 -23.80 12.13 0.68
C ASP A 176 -23.26 11.15 -0.38
N LEU A 177 -21.94 11.06 -0.52
CA LEU A 177 -21.27 10.08 -1.41
C LEU A 177 -21.21 8.68 -0.80
N VAL A 178 -21.39 8.54 0.52
CA VAL A 178 -21.25 7.27 1.21
C VAL A 178 -22.30 6.25 0.73
N GLY A 179 -21.82 5.05 0.44
CA GLY A 179 -22.64 3.95 -0.04
C GLY A 179 -23.01 4.04 -1.52
N LEU A 180 -22.57 5.06 -2.27
CA LEU A 180 -22.62 5.01 -3.73
C LEU A 180 -21.82 3.81 -4.23
N GLU A 181 -22.34 3.15 -5.25
CA GLU A 181 -21.71 2.00 -5.88
C GLU A 181 -20.99 2.43 -7.15
N TYR A 182 -19.86 1.79 -7.43
CA TYR A 182 -19.09 2.08 -8.63
C TYR A 182 -18.69 0.80 -9.39
N SER A 183 -18.31 0.98 -10.64
CA SER A 183 -17.73 -0.05 -11.48
C SER A 183 -16.22 0.12 -11.54
N HIS A 184 -15.50 -0.92 -11.11
CA HIS A 184 -14.04 -0.96 -11.22
C HIS A 184 -13.60 -0.95 -12.71
N PRO A 185 -12.62 -0.14 -13.14
CA PRO A 185 -12.20 -0.03 -14.55
C PRO A 185 -11.88 -1.34 -15.26
N PHE A 186 -11.38 -2.33 -14.51
CA PHE A 186 -11.06 -3.66 -15.03
C PHE A 186 -12.23 -4.68 -14.95
N ASN A 187 -13.44 -4.24 -14.58
CA ASN A 187 -14.64 -5.08 -14.45
C ASN A 187 -14.41 -6.37 -13.64
N THR A 188 -13.82 -6.23 -12.45
CA THR A 188 -13.25 -7.35 -11.70
C THR A 188 -14.25 -8.08 -10.79
N LYS A 189 -15.49 -7.58 -10.63
CA LYS A 189 -16.45 -8.09 -9.63
C LYS A 189 -16.66 -9.59 -9.74
N GLU A 190 -17.06 -10.08 -10.91
CA GLU A 190 -17.31 -11.52 -11.12
C GLU A 190 -16.03 -12.35 -10.98
N PHE A 191 -14.90 -11.82 -11.44
CA PHE A 191 -13.62 -12.49 -11.33
C PHE A 191 -13.15 -12.63 -9.87
N LEU A 192 -13.35 -11.63 -9.03
CA LEU A 192 -12.89 -11.64 -7.63
C LEU A 192 -13.79 -12.48 -6.72
N LYS A 193 -15.05 -12.74 -7.10
CA LYS A 193 -15.97 -13.62 -6.35
C LYS A 193 -15.40 -15.01 -6.08
N GLN A 194 -14.54 -15.52 -6.95
CA GLN A 194 -13.94 -16.85 -6.78
C GLN A 194 -12.79 -16.87 -5.74
N PHE A 195 -12.28 -15.70 -5.33
CA PHE A 195 -11.13 -15.58 -4.42
C PHE A 195 -11.49 -14.90 -3.09
N LEU A 196 -12.54 -14.07 -3.07
CA LEU A 196 -12.95 -13.30 -1.90
C LEU A 196 -14.14 -13.93 -1.20
N LYS A 197 -14.26 -13.70 0.11
CA LYS A 197 -15.41 -14.16 0.90
C LYS A 197 -16.69 -13.46 0.46
N PRO A 198 -17.87 -14.11 0.61
CA PRO A 198 -19.15 -13.51 0.27
C PRO A 198 -19.39 -12.12 0.89
N GLN A 199 -18.98 -11.92 2.15
CA GLN A 199 -19.09 -10.63 2.83
C GLN A 199 -18.28 -9.52 2.12
N THR A 200 -17.03 -9.81 1.73
CA THR A 200 -16.20 -8.87 0.96
C THR A 200 -16.84 -8.54 -0.38
N VAL A 201 -17.39 -9.56 -1.07
CA VAL A 201 -18.04 -9.40 -2.37
C VAL A 201 -19.26 -8.48 -2.30
N GLU A 202 -20.03 -8.57 -1.22
CA GLU A 202 -21.20 -7.72 -0.96
C GLU A 202 -20.80 -6.27 -0.63
N ASN A 203 -19.67 -6.10 0.05
CA ASN A 203 -19.22 -4.81 0.55
C ASN A 203 -18.25 -4.08 -0.39
N MET A 204 -17.66 -4.75 -1.37
CA MET A 204 -16.73 -4.11 -2.32
C MET A 204 -17.43 -3.19 -3.32
N PHE A 205 -16.63 -2.31 -3.92
CA PHE A 205 -17.02 -1.33 -4.94
C PHE A 205 -18.09 -0.34 -4.49
N LYS A 206 -17.93 0.12 -3.24
CA LYS A 206 -18.72 1.15 -2.59
C LYS A 206 -17.81 2.28 -2.11
N ILE A 207 -18.38 3.47 -1.98
CA ILE A 207 -17.73 4.60 -1.32
C ILE A 207 -17.94 4.51 0.20
N TYR A 208 -16.87 4.60 0.98
CA TYR A 208 -16.90 4.56 2.44
C TYR A 208 -16.33 5.84 3.07
N PRO A 209 -16.79 6.23 4.27
CA PRO A 209 -16.22 7.36 4.99
C PRO A 209 -14.89 6.96 5.63
N SER A 210 -13.91 7.85 5.56
CA SER A 210 -12.60 7.70 6.21
C SER A 210 -12.07 9.07 6.65
N GLU A 211 -11.70 9.17 7.93
CA GLU A 211 -11.05 10.37 8.49
C GLU A 211 -9.58 10.50 8.05
N PHE A 212 -9.00 9.45 7.47
CA PHE A 212 -7.63 9.46 6.95
C PHE A 212 -7.50 10.22 5.62
N VAL A 213 -8.62 10.54 4.97
CA VAL A 213 -8.61 11.27 3.69
C VAL A 213 -8.31 12.75 3.96
N THR A 214 -7.11 13.17 3.55
CA THR A 214 -6.69 14.57 3.56
C THR A 214 -7.03 15.26 2.24
N LEU A 215 -7.09 16.59 2.26
CA LEU A 215 -7.40 17.43 1.10
C LEU A 215 -6.19 18.19 0.57
N ASP A 216 -4.97 17.72 0.90
CA ASP A 216 -3.73 18.38 0.52
C ASP A 216 -3.25 17.98 -0.89
N THR A 217 -3.61 16.79 -1.37
CA THR A 217 -3.14 16.25 -2.65
C THR A 217 -4.18 15.34 -3.31
N GLY A 218 -4.04 15.16 -4.64
CA GLY A 218 -4.87 14.25 -5.41
C GLY A 218 -6.26 14.82 -5.73
N THR A 219 -7.32 14.11 -5.36
CA THR A 219 -8.71 14.49 -5.63
C THR A 219 -9.61 14.49 -4.40
N GLY A 220 -9.11 14.07 -3.24
CA GLY A 220 -9.92 13.81 -2.05
C GLY A 220 -10.81 12.55 -2.14
N LEU A 221 -10.67 11.76 -3.22
CA LEU A 221 -11.19 10.39 -3.30
C LEU A 221 -10.00 9.43 -3.36
N VAL A 222 -9.90 8.54 -2.38
CA VAL A 222 -8.76 7.64 -2.24
C VAL A 222 -9.19 6.23 -2.61
N HIS A 223 -8.50 5.63 -3.59
CA HIS A 223 -8.71 4.21 -3.88
C HIS A 223 -8.19 3.39 -2.69
N THR A 224 -8.99 2.44 -2.21
CA THR A 224 -8.69 1.67 -1.00
C THR A 224 -8.43 0.21 -1.35
N ALA A 225 -7.22 -0.25 -1.08
CA ALA A 225 -6.76 -1.62 -1.26
C ALA A 225 -6.28 -2.18 0.10
N PRO A 226 -7.16 -2.81 0.91
CA PRO A 226 -6.88 -3.18 2.30
C PRO A 226 -5.66 -4.11 2.51
N GLY A 227 -5.15 -4.73 1.45
CA GLY A 227 -3.93 -5.52 1.49
C GLY A 227 -2.63 -4.74 1.29
N HIS A 228 -2.69 -3.44 0.99
CA HIS A 228 -1.56 -2.62 0.56
C HIS A 228 -1.41 -1.29 1.31
N GLY A 229 -2.16 -1.06 2.38
CA GLY A 229 -2.04 0.14 3.21
C GLY A 229 -2.59 -0.05 4.62
N ASN A 230 -1.99 0.59 5.63
CA ASN A 230 -2.47 0.48 7.01
C ASN A 230 -3.83 1.16 7.23
N GLU A 231 -4.02 2.33 6.63
CA GLU A 231 -5.29 3.08 6.68
C GLU A 231 -6.38 2.32 5.90
N ASP A 232 -6.04 1.84 4.70
CA ASP A 232 -6.91 0.97 3.91
C ASP A 232 -7.32 -0.30 4.66
N TYR A 233 -6.39 -0.89 5.41
CA TYR A 233 -6.65 -2.05 6.25
C TYR A 233 -7.66 -1.72 7.35
N ALA A 234 -7.52 -0.57 8.02
CA ALA A 234 -8.44 -0.14 9.06
C ALA A 234 -9.87 0.05 8.51
N VAL A 235 -9.98 0.69 7.33
CA VAL A 235 -11.26 0.81 6.60
C VAL A 235 -11.80 -0.58 6.25
N GLY A 236 -10.95 -1.47 5.72
CA GLY A 236 -11.36 -2.82 5.38
C GLY A 236 -11.85 -3.64 6.58
N GLN A 237 -11.19 -3.55 7.73
CA GLN A 237 -11.65 -4.18 8.96
C GLN A 237 -13.02 -3.62 9.40
N LYS A 238 -13.23 -2.31 9.33
CA LYS A 238 -14.48 -1.65 9.73
C LYS A 238 -15.66 -2.05 8.85
N PHE A 239 -15.45 -2.21 7.55
CA PHE A 239 -16.52 -2.46 6.58
C PHE A 239 -16.52 -3.90 6.01
N GLY A 240 -15.78 -4.83 6.61
CA GLY A 240 -15.78 -6.23 6.19
C GLY A 240 -15.15 -6.47 4.82
N LEU A 241 -14.13 -5.69 4.45
CA LEU A 241 -13.31 -5.91 3.26
C LEU A 241 -12.03 -6.65 3.65
N GLU A 242 -11.76 -7.76 2.98
CA GLU A 242 -10.55 -8.53 3.22
C GLU A 242 -9.26 -7.78 2.84
N PRO A 243 -8.14 -8.02 3.55
CA PRO A 243 -6.82 -7.55 3.17
C PRO A 243 -6.30 -8.31 1.93
N PHE A 244 -6.91 -8.01 0.78
CA PHE A 244 -6.63 -8.61 -0.50
C PHE A 244 -5.33 -8.03 -1.08
N ALA A 245 -4.36 -8.90 -1.33
CA ALA A 245 -3.04 -8.55 -1.83
C ALA A 245 -2.58 -9.66 -2.80
N PRO A 246 -2.95 -9.58 -4.10
CA PRO A 246 -2.70 -10.65 -5.08
C PRO A 246 -1.23 -10.65 -5.55
N VAL A 247 -0.28 -10.54 -4.63
CA VAL A 247 1.16 -10.47 -4.87
C VAL A 247 1.87 -11.48 -3.98
N ASP A 248 2.82 -12.23 -4.53
CA ASP A 248 3.60 -13.24 -3.81
C ASP A 248 4.80 -12.64 -3.04
N ASP A 249 5.57 -13.50 -2.38
CA ASP A 249 6.71 -13.10 -1.55
C ASP A 249 7.84 -12.44 -2.36
N LYS A 250 7.94 -12.74 -3.66
CA LYS A 250 8.95 -12.21 -4.59
C LYS A 250 8.46 -10.98 -5.36
N GLY A 251 7.21 -10.58 -5.13
CA GLY A 251 6.60 -9.42 -5.76
C GLY A 251 5.95 -9.71 -7.10
N PHE A 252 5.66 -10.97 -7.44
CA PHE A 252 4.91 -11.32 -8.64
C PHE A 252 3.43 -11.35 -8.34
N TYR A 253 2.60 -10.89 -9.28
CA TYR A 253 1.16 -11.08 -9.12
C TYR A 253 0.78 -12.57 -9.18
N THR A 254 -0.11 -12.97 -8.27
CA THR A 254 -0.63 -14.34 -8.16
C THR A 254 -1.75 -14.60 -9.16
N GLN A 255 -2.33 -15.81 -9.15
CA GLN A 255 -3.49 -16.15 -10.00
C GLN A 255 -4.76 -15.36 -9.63
N GLU A 256 -4.77 -14.77 -8.43
CA GLU A 256 -5.87 -13.99 -7.88
C GLU A 256 -5.96 -12.60 -8.51
N VAL A 257 -4.94 -12.16 -9.28
CA VAL A 257 -5.04 -10.94 -10.10
C VAL A 257 -5.71 -11.23 -11.44
N ILE A 258 -6.28 -10.18 -12.05
CA ILE A 258 -6.85 -10.25 -13.41
C ILE A 258 -5.85 -10.85 -14.42
N PRO A 259 -6.31 -11.69 -15.37
CA PRO A 259 -5.43 -12.45 -16.26
C PRO A 259 -4.30 -11.67 -16.94
N PRO A 260 -4.50 -10.43 -17.44
CA PRO A 260 -3.44 -9.67 -18.11
C PRO A 260 -2.25 -9.28 -17.22
N LEU A 261 -2.38 -9.36 -15.90
CA LEU A 261 -1.34 -8.96 -14.94
C LEU A 261 -0.59 -10.14 -14.32
N ARG A 262 -1.07 -11.37 -14.53
CA ARG A 262 -0.53 -12.56 -13.87
C ARG A 262 0.95 -12.76 -14.16
N GLY A 263 1.73 -13.04 -13.12
CA GLY A 263 3.16 -13.27 -13.25
C GLY A 263 4.01 -12.04 -13.57
N LEU A 264 3.42 -10.84 -13.68
CA LEU A 264 4.20 -9.60 -13.73
C LEU A 264 4.73 -9.25 -12.34
N ARG A 265 5.96 -8.74 -12.29
CA ARG A 265 6.57 -8.29 -11.04
C ARG A 265 6.25 -6.82 -10.77
N VAL A 266 5.99 -6.51 -9.49
CA VAL A 266 5.71 -5.14 -9.02
C VAL A 266 6.89 -4.22 -9.30
N PHE A 267 8.10 -4.58 -8.84
CA PHE A 267 9.34 -3.89 -9.22
C PHE A 267 10.45 -4.86 -9.63
N GLU A 268 11.27 -4.41 -10.57
CA GLU A 268 12.46 -5.09 -11.05
C GLU A 268 13.70 -4.21 -10.88
N GLN A 269 14.79 -4.78 -10.37
CA GLN A 269 16.05 -4.05 -10.20
C GLN A 269 16.77 -3.87 -11.53
N THR A 270 17.25 -2.65 -11.76
CA THR A 270 18.03 -2.33 -12.97
C THR A 270 19.54 -2.53 -12.80
N GLY A 271 19.99 -3.02 -11.64
CA GLY A 271 21.40 -3.09 -11.24
C GLY A 271 22.04 -1.75 -10.88
N ARG A 272 21.40 -0.62 -11.23
CA ARG A 272 21.89 0.74 -10.98
C ARG A 272 21.44 1.26 -9.62
N LYS A 273 22.19 2.23 -9.10
CA LYS A 273 21.85 2.98 -7.89
C LYS A 273 21.79 4.48 -8.19
N ASN A 274 20.97 5.21 -7.43
CA ASN A 274 20.95 6.67 -7.46
C ASN A 274 22.13 7.24 -6.67
N LYS A 275 22.24 8.59 -6.61
CA LYS A 275 23.33 9.28 -5.89
C LYS A 275 23.35 8.99 -4.39
N GLU A 276 22.21 8.61 -3.82
CA GLU A 276 22.00 8.29 -2.41
C GLU A 276 22.12 6.78 -2.13
N ASN A 277 22.68 6.00 -3.08
CA ASN A 277 22.92 4.56 -2.96
C ASN A 277 21.64 3.68 -2.94
N TYR A 278 20.46 4.23 -3.24
CA TYR A 278 19.21 3.49 -3.42
C TYR A 278 19.12 2.84 -4.80
N ARG A 279 18.59 1.62 -4.88
CA ARG A 279 18.48 0.87 -6.14
C ARG A 279 17.39 1.48 -7.03
N ILE A 280 17.75 1.74 -8.28
CA ILE A 280 16.79 2.16 -9.30
C ILE A 280 16.02 0.93 -9.75
N VAL A 281 14.69 1.02 -9.70
CA VAL A 281 13.78 -0.04 -10.14
C VAL A 281 12.91 0.40 -11.31
N ARG A 282 12.47 -0.57 -12.09
CA ARG A 282 11.36 -0.43 -13.03
C ARG A 282 10.12 -1.11 -12.46
N SER A 283 8.95 -0.74 -12.94
CA SER A 283 7.70 -1.39 -12.57
C SER A 283 6.96 -1.91 -13.80
N PRO A 284 7.19 -3.16 -14.22
CA PRO A 284 6.41 -3.81 -15.27
C PRO A 284 4.90 -3.82 -14.94
N ALA A 285 4.58 -4.04 -13.66
CA ALA A 285 3.20 -3.97 -13.16
C ALA A 285 2.55 -2.60 -13.39
N ASN A 286 3.21 -1.49 -13.00
CA ASN A 286 2.64 -0.15 -13.22
C ASN A 286 2.41 0.10 -14.70
N TYR A 287 3.38 -0.24 -15.55
CA TYR A 287 3.26 -0.06 -17.00
C TYR A 287 2.03 -0.79 -17.55
N GLN A 288 1.90 -2.09 -17.25
CA GLN A 288 0.76 -2.87 -17.75
C GLN A 288 -0.58 -2.37 -17.22
N VAL A 289 -0.65 -1.97 -15.94
CA VAL A 289 -1.86 -1.38 -15.37
C VAL A 289 -2.25 -0.09 -16.11
N ILE A 290 -1.28 0.80 -16.38
CA ILE A 290 -1.52 2.05 -17.08
C ILE A 290 -2.03 1.79 -18.51
N GLU A 291 -1.44 0.84 -19.23
CA GLU A 291 -1.91 0.47 -20.57
C GLU A 291 -3.35 -0.07 -20.54
N LEU A 292 -3.69 -0.95 -19.59
CA LEU A 292 -5.07 -1.41 -19.41
C LEU A 292 -6.04 -0.26 -19.10
N LEU A 293 -5.63 0.73 -18.31
CA LEU A 293 -6.47 1.89 -18.02
C LEU A 293 -6.70 2.75 -19.27
N LYS A 294 -5.70 2.89 -20.15
CA LYS A 294 -5.87 3.58 -21.45
C LYS A 294 -6.83 2.82 -22.35
N GLU A 295 -6.68 1.50 -22.48
CA GLU A 295 -7.56 0.66 -23.27
C GLU A 295 -9.02 0.74 -22.81
N LYS A 296 -9.24 0.90 -21.49
CA LYS A 296 -10.58 1.04 -20.89
C LYS A 296 -11.10 2.47 -20.84
N ASN A 297 -10.36 3.43 -21.41
CA ASN A 297 -10.66 4.86 -21.33
C ASN A 297 -10.93 5.33 -19.88
N ALA A 298 -10.18 4.80 -18.91
CA ALA A 298 -10.32 5.11 -17.48
C ALA A 298 -9.18 5.97 -16.94
N LEU A 299 -8.08 6.12 -17.70
CA LEU A 299 -6.98 7.02 -17.35
C LEU A 299 -7.34 8.45 -17.73
N VAL A 300 -7.35 9.35 -16.75
CA VAL A 300 -7.64 10.78 -16.96
C VAL A 300 -6.36 11.55 -17.29
N SER A 301 -5.31 11.33 -16.51
CA SER A 301 -4.00 11.96 -16.71
C SER A 301 -2.91 11.08 -16.12
N ILE A 302 -1.70 11.22 -16.67
CA ILE A 302 -0.48 10.58 -16.19
C ILE A 302 0.67 11.56 -16.27
N LYS A 303 1.41 11.68 -15.16
CA LYS A 303 2.67 12.43 -15.09
C LYS A 303 3.67 11.62 -14.27
N ASP A 304 4.95 11.94 -14.40
CA ASP A 304 5.95 11.41 -13.49
C ASP A 304 6.15 12.38 -12.32
N ILE A 305 6.19 11.86 -11.10
CA ILE A 305 6.51 12.62 -9.88
C ILE A 305 7.75 12.04 -9.20
N LYS A 306 8.49 12.91 -8.51
CA LYS A 306 9.54 12.53 -7.57
C LYS A 306 9.07 12.79 -6.16
N HIS A 307 9.17 11.79 -5.31
CA HIS A 307 8.71 11.86 -3.93
C HIS A 307 9.54 10.95 -3.03
N SER A 308 9.38 11.13 -1.72
CA SER A 308 10.00 10.29 -0.71
C SER A 308 9.28 8.94 -0.66
N TYR A 309 10.03 7.84 -0.81
CA TYR A 309 9.48 6.49 -0.83
C TYR A 309 10.25 5.57 0.14
N PRO A 310 9.57 4.63 0.81
CA PRO A 310 10.21 3.68 1.72
C PRO A 310 11.09 2.65 0.98
N HIS A 311 12.29 2.44 1.49
CA HIS A 311 13.29 1.50 1.00
C HIS A 311 13.80 0.61 2.13
N CYS A 312 14.16 -0.62 1.76
CA CYS A 312 14.78 -1.58 2.66
C CYS A 312 16.13 -1.06 3.13
N TRP A 313 16.33 -0.92 4.44
CA TRP A 313 17.59 -0.41 5.00
C TRP A 313 18.81 -1.24 4.59
N ARG A 314 18.62 -2.55 4.32
CA ARG A 314 19.70 -3.49 4.00
C ARG A 314 20.07 -3.49 2.52
N CYS A 315 19.09 -3.74 1.64
CA CYS A 315 19.35 -3.87 0.20
C CYS A 315 19.14 -2.56 -0.58
N LYS A 316 18.66 -1.51 0.09
CA LYS A 316 18.36 -0.18 -0.44
C LYS A 316 17.39 -0.20 -1.62
N SER A 317 16.53 -1.21 -1.70
CA SER A 317 15.49 -1.32 -2.74
C SER A 317 14.14 -0.88 -2.19
N PRO A 318 13.23 -0.37 -3.04
CA PRO A 318 11.89 0.00 -2.62
C PRO A 318 11.16 -1.18 -1.97
N VAL A 319 10.50 -0.93 -0.83
CA VAL A 319 9.59 -1.89 -0.19
C VAL A 319 8.17 -1.66 -0.66
N ILE A 320 7.32 -2.67 -0.53
CA ILE A 320 5.89 -2.54 -0.77
C ILE A 320 5.13 -2.81 0.54
N PHE A 321 3.94 -2.25 0.66
CA PHE A 321 3.00 -2.74 1.65
C PHE A 321 2.29 -3.98 1.11
N ARG A 322 2.32 -5.05 1.89
CA ARG A 322 1.67 -6.31 1.54
C ARG A 322 1.10 -6.98 2.76
N ALA A 323 -0.17 -7.38 2.68
CA ALA A 323 -0.81 -8.15 3.73
C ALA A 323 -0.25 -9.57 3.79
N THR A 324 0.42 -9.88 4.89
CA THR A 324 0.99 -11.21 5.13
C THR A 324 0.52 -11.76 6.47
N PRO A 325 0.27 -13.07 6.61
CA PRO A 325 0.04 -13.68 7.91
C PRO A 325 1.33 -13.62 8.73
N GLN A 326 1.33 -12.84 9.80
CA GLN A 326 2.48 -12.67 10.68
C GLN A 326 2.08 -12.82 12.15
N TRP A 327 3.09 -13.04 12.99
CA TRP A 327 2.97 -12.91 14.43
C TRP A 327 3.31 -11.47 14.84
N PHE A 328 2.46 -10.89 15.68
CA PHE A 328 2.59 -9.53 16.18
C PHE A 328 2.64 -9.56 17.70
N VAL A 329 3.40 -8.63 18.28
CA VAL A 329 3.33 -8.27 19.69
C VAL A 329 2.48 -7.01 19.77
N ALA A 330 1.34 -7.08 20.47
CA ALA A 330 0.48 -5.94 20.69
C ALA A 330 1.20 -4.93 21.60
N MET A 331 1.42 -3.71 21.09
CA MET A 331 2.08 -2.62 21.81
C MET A 331 1.08 -1.73 22.57
N ASP A 332 -0.21 -1.90 22.27
CA ASP A 332 -1.35 -1.10 22.72
C ASP A 332 -2.23 -1.82 23.77
N LYS A 333 -1.89 -3.08 24.09
CA LYS A 333 -2.65 -3.88 25.07
C LYS A 333 -1.90 -3.99 26.39
N PRO A 334 -2.61 -3.90 27.54
CA PRO A 334 -2.01 -4.21 28.82
C PRO A 334 -1.58 -5.68 28.86
N LEU A 335 -0.46 -5.96 29.53
CA LEU A 335 -0.04 -7.32 29.81
C LEU A 335 -1.04 -7.95 30.80
N LYS A 336 -1.46 -9.18 30.54
CA LYS A 336 -2.19 -9.97 31.55
C LYS A 336 -1.23 -10.33 32.68
N ASP A 337 -1.75 -10.29 33.91
CA ASP A 337 -1.00 -10.63 35.13
C ASP A 337 -0.47 -12.07 35.12
#